data_AF-A0A7H9EIM9-F1
#
_entry.id   AF-A0A7H9EIM9-F1
#
_cell.length_a   1.000
_cell.length_b   1.000
_cell.length_c   1.000
_cell.angle_alpha   90.00
_cell.angle_beta   90.00
_cell.angle_gamma   90.00
#
_symmetry.space_group_name_H-M   'P 1'
#
loop_
_entity.id
_entity.type
_entity.pdbx_description
1 polymer ?
#
loop_
_entity_poly.entity_id
_entity_poly.type
_entity_poly.pdbx_seq_one_letter_code
_entity_poly.pdbx_strand_id
1 'polypeptide(L)'
;MCDEQVISNFYGRAVKAGPGVIPENCQKQPAIVRLGKRKWRCARCQSWLSEKENKLPSGEIYCSNCITLGRLTSADTLYTIPEPNHFA
;
A
#
# COMPACT_ATOMS: atom_id res chain seq x y z
N MET A 1 12.81 19.59 7.04
CA MET A 1 13.07 18.68 8.16
C MET A 1 11.72 18.11 8.55
N CYS A 2 11.49 16.81 8.41
CA CYS A 2 10.23 16.21 8.86
C CYS A 2 10.35 15.99 10.36
N ASP A 3 9.49 16.62 11.14
CA ASP A 3 9.48 16.50 12.60
C ASP A 3 9.26 15.03 13.00
N GLU A 4 9.99 14.57 14.02
CA GLU A 4 9.96 13.20 14.52
C GLU A 4 8.54 12.79 14.99
N GLN A 5 7.78 13.73 15.54
CA GLN A 5 6.36 13.57 15.90
C GLN A 5 5.42 13.38 14.70
N VAL A 6 5.79 13.88 13.52
CA VAL A 6 5.02 13.64 12.30
C VAL A 6 5.26 12.22 11.80
N ILE A 7 6.51 11.75 11.85
CA ILE A 7 6.89 10.39 11.42
C ILE A 7 6.22 9.34 12.31
N SER A 8 6.14 9.57 13.63
CA SER A 8 5.54 8.61 14.56
C SER A 8 4.06 8.30 14.26
N ASN A 9 3.33 9.25 13.66
CA ASN A 9 1.96 9.02 13.22
C ASN A 9 1.85 8.00 12.07
N PHE A 10 2.94 7.63 11.42
CA PHE A 10 2.95 6.70 10.29
C PHE A 10 3.56 5.34 10.60
N TYR A 11 4.04 5.13 11.83
CA TYR A 11 4.53 3.83 12.28
C TYR A 11 3.45 2.74 12.07
N GLY A 12 3.89 1.63 11.46
CA GLY A 12 3.03 0.47 11.15
C GLY A 12 2.00 0.69 10.03
N ARG A 13 1.82 1.91 9.52
CA ARG A 13 0.84 2.20 8.46
C ARG A 13 1.40 1.88 7.08
N ALA A 14 0.62 1.20 6.24
CA ALA A 14 0.92 0.99 4.83
C ALA A 14 0.33 2.11 3.97
N VAL A 15 1.19 3.02 3.51
CA VAL A 15 0.78 4.26 2.83
C VAL A 15 1.26 4.27 1.37
N LYS A 16 0.41 4.75 0.46
CA LYS A 16 0.80 5.00 -0.94
C LYS A 16 1.68 6.26 -1.00
N ALA A 17 2.75 6.22 -1.79
CA ALA A 17 3.58 7.40 -2.00
C ALA A 17 2.75 8.59 -2.53
N GLY A 18 2.82 9.71 -1.83
CA GLY A 18 2.39 11.03 -2.32
C GLY A 18 3.59 11.85 -2.83
N PRO A 19 3.41 13.14 -3.13
CA PRO A 19 4.48 14.03 -3.59
C PRO A 19 5.52 14.40 -2.51
N GLY A 20 5.48 13.75 -1.35
CA GLY A 20 6.36 14.05 -0.21
C GLY A 20 7.67 13.27 -0.22
N VAL A 21 8.53 13.59 0.74
CA VAL A 21 9.77 12.85 0.99
C VAL A 21 9.45 11.51 1.64
N ILE A 22 9.97 10.43 1.07
CA ILE A 22 9.87 9.08 1.65
C ILE A 22 11.10 8.86 2.53
N PRO A 23 10.94 8.59 3.83
CA PRO A 23 12.05 8.29 4.72
C PRO A 23 12.90 7.10 4.24
N GLU A 24 14.21 7.14 4.47
CA GLU A 24 15.13 6.09 4.00
C GLU A 24 14.88 4.72 4.65
N ASN A 25 14.41 4.70 5.90
CA ASN A 25 14.10 3.49 6.66
C ASN A 25 12.73 2.85 6.32
N CYS A 26 12.06 3.30 5.25
CA CYS A 26 10.79 2.71 4.82
C CYS A 26 10.99 1.32 4.20
N GLN A 27 10.18 0.37 4.63
CA GLN A 27 9.96 -0.88 3.90
C GLN A 27 9.02 -0.62 2.72
N LYS A 28 9.29 -1.24 1.57
CA LYS A 28 8.53 -1.07 0.33
C LYS A 28 7.91 -2.39 -0.08
N GLN A 29 6.67 -2.36 -0.55
CA GLN A 29 5.99 -3.53 -1.12
C GLN A 29 5.00 -3.13 -2.23
N PRO A 30 4.75 -3.99 -3.23
CA PRO A 30 3.70 -3.75 -4.22
C PRO A 30 2.33 -3.60 -3.55
N ALA A 31 1.53 -2.63 -3.97
CA ALA A 31 0.21 -2.40 -3.38
C ALA A 31 -0.79 -3.54 -3.69
N ILE A 32 -0.63 -4.18 -4.84
CA ILE A 32 -1.43 -5.34 -5.27
C ILE A 32 -0.50 -6.43 -5.80
N VAL A 33 -0.64 -7.63 -5.26
CA VAL A 33 0.19 -8.79 -5.58
C VAL A 33 -0.62 -9.81 -6.37
N ARG A 34 -0.05 -10.32 -7.45
CA ARG A 34 -0.62 -11.43 -8.23
C ARG A 34 -0.24 -12.75 -7.58
N LEU A 35 -1.23 -13.54 -7.17
CA LEU A 35 -1.04 -14.86 -6.51
C LEU A 35 -1.46 -16.03 -7.41
N GLY A 36 -1.79 -15.77 -8.67
CA GLY A 36 -2.13 -16.79 -9.67
C GLY A 36 -2.63 -16.17 -10.97
N LYS A 37 -3.08 -16.99 -11.93
CA LYS A 37 -3.50 -16.51 -13.27
C LYS A 37 -4.54 -15.39 -13.24
N ARG A 38 -5.48 -15.40 -12.29
CA ARG A 38 -6.53 -14.36 -12.15
C ARG A 38 -6.86 -14.02 -10.69
N LYS A 39 -5.90 -14.30 -9.78
CA LYS A 39 -6.07 -14.10 -8.34
C LYS A 39 -5.10 -13.02 -7.90
N TRP A 40 -5.65 -11.95 -7.36
CA TRP A 40 -4.91 -10.78 -6.91
C TRP A 40 -5.24 -10.51 -5.45
N ARG A 41 -4.29 -9.93 -4.70
CA ARG A 41 -4.47 -9.57 -3.29
C ARG A 41 -3.97 -8.17 -3.05
N CYS A 42 -4.77 -7.35 -2.37
CA CYS A 42 -4.32 -6.03 -1.92
C CYS A 42 -3.40 -6.19 -0.71
N ALA A 43 -2.19 -5.61 -0.74
CA ALA A 43 -1.24 -5.69 0.37
C ALA A 43 -1.58 -4.74 1.54
N ARG A 44 -2.55 -3.83 1.38
CA ARG A 44 -3.02 -2.95 2.47
C ARG A 44 -4.12 -3.59 3.30
N CYS A 45 -5.22 -4.00 2.66
CA CYS A 45 -6.39 -4.54 3.37
C CYS A 45 -6.51 -6.07 3.26
N GLN A 46 -5.57 -6.73 2.61
CA GLN A 46 -5.52 -8.18 2.43
C GLN A 46 -6.68 -8.81 1.65
N SER A 47 -7.60 -8.01 1.12
CA SER A 47 -8.75 -8.49 0.33
C SER A 47 -8.31 -9.14 -0.98
N TRP A 48 -9.06 -10.17 -1.37
CA TRP A 48 -8.96 -10.80 -2.69
C TRP A 48 -9.60 -9.91 -3.75
N LEU A 49 -8.96 -9.83 -4.90
CA LEU A 49 -9.40 -9.03 -6.05
C LEU A 49 -9.48 -9.93 -7.28
N SER A 50 -10.51 -9.69 -8.10
CA SER A 50 -10.76 -10.44 -9.32
C SER A 50 -10.55 -9.54 -10.54
N GLU A 51 -9.99 -10.08 -11.64
CA GLU A 51 -9.83 -9.28 -12.86
C GLU A 51 -11.18 -8.84 -13.47
N LYS A 52 -12.27 -9.54 -13.16
CA LYS A 52 -13.60 -9.22 -13.68
C LYS A 52 -14.16 -7.94 -13.06
N GLU A 53 -13.92 -7.71 -11.78
CA GLU A 53 -14.51 -6.61 -11.02
C GLU A 53 -13.52 -5.47 -10.75
N ASN A 54 -12.24 -5.80 -10.66
CA ASN A 54 -11.19 -4.88 -10.21
C ASN A 54 -10.27 -4.40 -11.33
N LYS A 55 -10.54 -4.71 -12.60
CA LYS A 55 -9.70 -4.26 -13.70
C LYS A 55 -10.15 -2.89 -14.22
N LEU A 56 -9.21 -1.95 -14.29
CA LEU A 56 -9.40 -0.64 -14.90
C LEU A 56 -9.33 -0.73 -16.44
N PRO A 57 -9.87 0.26 -17.16
CA PRO A 57 -9.69 0.36 -18.61
C PRO A 57 -8.22 0.39 -19.05
N SER A 58 -7.32 0.93 -18.22
CA SER A 58 -5.86 0.89 -18.43
C SER A 58 -5.26 -0.51 -18.37
N GLY A 59 -6.00 -1.49 -17.84
CA GLY A 59 -5.55 -2.87 -17.63
C GLY A 59 -5.02 -3.15 -16.23
N GLU A 60 -4.77 -2.12 -15.42
CA GLU A 60 -4.36 -2.26 -14.02
C GLU A 60 -5.46 -2.85 -13.16
N ILE A 61 -5.07 -3.57 -12.11
CA ILE A 61 -6.00 -4.01 -11.06
C ILE A 61 -6.07 -2.91 -10.00
N TYR A 62 -7.26 -2.61 -9.47
CA TYR A 62 -7.43 -1.66 -8.37
C TYR A 62 -8.19 -2.28 -7.19
N CYS A 63 -7.89 -1.85 -5.97
CA CYS A 63 -8.62 -2.32 -4.79
C CYS A 63 -9.83 -1.43 -4.49
N SER A 64 -11.04 -1.97 -4.65
CA SER A 64 -12.31 -1.28 -4.35
C SER A 64 -12.50 -0.99 -2.86
N ASN A 65 -12.15 -1.94 -1.98
CA ASN A 65 -12.24 -1.79 -0.52
C ASN A 65 -11.36 -0.66 0.05
N CYS A 66 -10.39 -0.24 -0.74
CA CYS A 66 -9.39 0.74 -0.38
C CYS A 66 -9.70 2.14 -0.93
N ILE A 67 -10.77 2.32 -1.71
CA ILE A 67 -10.99 3.52 -2.51
C ILE A 67 -11.09 4.81 -1.68
N THR A 68 -11.71 4.73 -0.50
CA THR A 68 -11.90 5.87 0.43
C THR A 68 -10.61 6.31 1.11
N LEU A 69 -9.63 5.40 1.22
CA LEU A 69 -8.31 5.65 1.82
C LEU A 69 -7.26 5.99 0.74
N GLY A 70 -7.69 6.38 -0.46
CA GLY A 70 -6.85 6.51 -1.64
C GLY A 70 -6.81 5.21 -2.44
N ARG A 71 -7.21 5.32 -3.72
CA ARG A 71 -7.20 4.21 -4.68
C ARG A 71 -5.79 3.63 -4.82
N LEU A 72 -5.68 2.33 -4.57
CA LEU A 72 -4.49 1.53 -4.85
C LEU A 72 -4.68 0.77 -6.17
N THR A 73 -3.67 0.79 -7.02
CA THR A 73 -3.58 0.00 -8.25
C THR A 73 -2.39 -0.97 -8.22
N SER A 74 -2.32 -1.86 -9.20
CA SER A 74 -1.18 -2.76 -9.40
C SER A 74 0.11 -2.05 -9.81
N ALA A 75 0.05 -0.75 -10.15
CA ALA A 75 1.23 0.08 -10.40
C ALA A 75 1.75 0.78 -9.13
N ASP A 76 0.96 0.78 -8.04
CA ASP A 76 1.33 1.49 -6.82
C ASP A 76 2.30 0.68 -5.94
N THR A 77 3.12 1.42 -5.20
CA THR A 77 3.96 0.89 -4.11
C THR A 77 3.46 1.41 -2.78
N LEU A 78 3.40 0.54 -1.79
CA LEU A 78 3.13 0.86 -0.39
C LEU A 78 4.44 0.97 0.38
N TYR A 79 4.47 1.93 1.29
CA TYR A 79 5.58 2.22 2.17
C TYR A 79 5.12 2.06 3.61
N THR A 80 5.94 1.40 4.42
CA THR A 80 5.70 1.20 5.85
C THR A 80 6.95 1.61 6.61
N ILE A 81 6.78 2.45 7.63
CA ILE A 81 7.85 2.79 8.56
C ILE A 81 7.74 1.78 9.72
N PRO A 82 8.80 1.01 10.01
CA PRO A 82 8.78 0.08 11.13
C PRO A 82 8.59 0.87 12.44
N GLU A 83 7.74 0.37 13.33
CA GLU A 83 7.63 0.95 14.66
C GLU A 83 8.92 0.63 15.43
N PRO A 84 9.46 1.58 16.22
CA PRO A 84 10.67 1.35 17.02
C PRO A 84 10.41 0.45 18.24
N ASN A 85 9.17 0.02 18.46
CA ASN A 85 8.82 -0.74 19.65
C ASN A 85 9.41 -2.16 19.59
N HIS A 86 10.34 -2.45 20.50
CA HIS A 86 10.91 -3.77 20.73
C HIS A 86 10.01 -4.57 21.70
N PHE A 87 8.83 -4.98 21.26
CA PHE A 87 8.02 -5.94 22.03
C PHE A 87 8.68 -7.32 21.93
N ALA A 88 9.57 -7.62 22.87
CA ALA A 88 10.17 -8.93 23.09
C ALA A 88 9.25 -9.82 23.94
#